data_AF-A0ABC8K847-F1
#
_entry.id   AF-A0ABC8K847-F1
#
_cell.length_a   1.000
_cell.length_b   1.000
_cell.length_c   1.000
_cell.angle_alpha   90.00
_cell.angle_beta   90.00
_cell.angle_gamma   90.00
#
_symmetry.space_group_name_H-M   'P 1'
#
loop_
_entity.id
_entity.type
_entity.pdbx_description
1 polymer ?
#
loop_
_entity_poly.entity_id
_entity_poly.type
_entity_poly.pdbx_seq_one_letter_code
_entity_poly.pdbx_strand_id
1 'polypeptide(L)'
;MFFKRYDLTYTSHENGFVTVSQIRDYLLPKAKNSRDKAVFMACEIAYKAVVSRLPSADQSMPRGDYVALKAQQNQALCYVKVCIRRTNFFRRTPVVGVNYWETLAIKITSIAAQILAPS
;
A
#
# COMPACT_ATOMS: atom_id res chain seq x y z
N MET A 1 25.97 -5.20 -1.95
CA MET A 1 25.26 -4.95 -3.23
C MET A 1 24.17 -6.02 -3.45
N PHE A 2 23.17 -6.11 -2.56
CA PHE A 2 22.22 -7.24 -2.50
C PHE A 2 20.74 -6.87 -2.81
N PHE A 3 20.39 -5.59 -2.98
CA PHE A 3 18.99 -5.15 -3.02
C PHE A 3 18.44 -4.71 -4.40
N LYS A 4 19.17 -4.94 -5.50
CA LYS A 4 18.72 -4.45 -6.83
C LYS A 4 17.62 -5.29 -7.51
N ARG A 5 17.26 -6.47 -7.00
CA ARG A 5 16.34 -7.40 -7.69
C ARG A 5 15.02 -7.70 -6.97
N TYR A 6 14.82 -7.19 -5.76
CA TYR A 6 13.62 -7.41 -4.95
C TYR A 6 13.31 -6.20 -4.06
N ASP A 7 13.27 -4.99 -4.64
CA ASP A 7 12.83 -3.82 -3.89
C ASP A 7 11.31 -3.92 -3.71
N LEU A 8 10.91 -4.55 -2.60
CA LEU A 8 9.52 -4.70 -2.20
C LEU A 8 8.79 -3.35 -2.10
N THR A 9 9.53 -2.25 -1.93
CA THR A 9 8.97 -0.89 -1.93
C THR A 9 8.51 -0.49 -3.33
N TYR A 10 9.33 -0.78 -4.35
CA TYR A 10 8.97 -0.61 -5.77
C TYR A 10 7.79 -1.51 -6.17
N THR A 11 7.79 -2.78 -5.74
CA THR A 11 6.65 -3.70 -5.99
C THR A 11 5.36 -3.21 -5.33
N SER A 12 5.42 -2.70 -4.09
CA SER A 12 4.27 -2.06 -3.43
C SER A 12 3.78 -0.81 -4.17
N HIS A 13 4.69 -0.08 -4.82
CA HIS A 13 4.32 1.10 -5.58
C HIS A 13 3.52 0.74 -6.85
N GLU A 14 3.99 -0.26 -7.61
CA GLU A 14 3.28 -0.78 -8.78
C GLU A 14 1.93 -1.40 -8.40
N ASN A 15 1.89 -2.22 -7.35
CA ASN A 15 0.66 -2.82 -6.83
C ASN A 15 -0.34 -1.75 -6.38
N GLY A 16 0.15 -0.67 -5.75
CA GLY A 16 -0.67 0.49 -5.41
C GLY A 16 -1.35 1.11 -6.63
N PHE A 17 -0.61 1.35 -7.71
CA PHE A 17 -1.16 1.90 -8.96
C PHE A 17 -2.20 0.97 -9.60
N VAL A 18 -1.87 -0.31 -9.74
CA VAL A 18 -2.79 -1.32 -10.29
C VAL A 18 -4.08 -1.35 -9.47
N THR A 19 -3.98 -1.23 -8.15
CA THR A 19 -5.14 -1.25 -7.25
C THR A 19 -6.00 0.00 -7.41
N VAL A 20 -5.40 1.18 -7.55
CA VAL A 20 -6.15 2.40 -7.87
C VAL A 20 -6.92 2.22 -9.19
N SER A 21 -6.27 1.72 -10.23
CA SER A 21 -6.92 1.46 -11.53
C SER A 21 -8.04 0.42 -11.40
N GLN A 22 -7.82 -0.70 -10.72
CA GLN A 22 -8.86 -1.71 -10.50
C GLN A 22 -10.07 -1.14 -9.74
N ILE A 23 -9.83 -0.32 -8.71
CA ILE A 23 -10.92 0.32 -7.98
C ILE A 23 -11.69 1.28 -8.88
N ARG A 24 -10.96 2.17 -9.57
CA ARG A 24 -11.55 3.25 -10.39
C ARG A 24 -12.26 2.74 -11.63
N ASP A 25 -11.59 1.85 -12.36
CA ASP A 25 -12.00 1.46 -13.71
C ASP A 25 -12.90 0.21 -13.71
N TYR A 26 -12.87 -0.58 -12.62
CA TYR A 26 -13.65 -1.83 -12.54
C TYR A 26 -14.64 -1.90 -11.38
N LEU A 27 -14.23 -1.59 -10.14
CA LEU A 27 -15.09 -1.79 -8.97
C LEU A 27 -16.13 -0.69 -8.80
N LEU A 28 -15.73 0.59 -8.92
CA LEU A 28 -16.65 1.73 -8.79
C LEU A 28 -17.78 1.72 -9.84
N PRO A 29 -17.52 1.47 -11.14
CA PRO A 29 -18.58 1.44 -12.15
C PRO A 29 -19.58 0.29 -11.94
N LYS A 30 -19.12 -0.83 -11.37
CA LYS A 30 -19.94 -2.04 -11.15
C LYS A 30 -20.65 -2.08 -9.79
N ALA A 31 -20.37 -1.13 -8.90
CA ALA A 31 -20.99 -1.07 -7.58
C ALA A 31 -22.47 -0.71 -7.68
N LYS A 32 -23.34 -1.67 -7.33
CA LYS A 32 -24.80 -1.52 -7.47
C LYS A 32 -25.47 -0.75 -6.32
N ASN A 33 -24.88 -0.78 -5.13
CA ASN A 33 -25.42 -0.07 -3.96
C ASN A 33 -24.47 1.08 -3.55
N SER A 34 -25.04 2.09 -2.87
CA SER A 34 -24.31 3.28 -2.42
C SER A 34 -23.25 2.99 -1.36
N ARG A 35 -23.44 1.93 -0.57
CA ARG A 35 -22.49 1.52 0.48
C ARG A 35 -21.18 1.00 -0.12
N ASP A 36 -21.26 0.12 -1.10
CA ASP A 36 -20.11 -0.43 -1.83
C ASP A 36 -19.37 0.69 -2.57
N LYS A 37 -20.10 1.62 -3.21
CA LYS A 37 -19.49 2.82 -3.81
C LYS A 37 -18.69 3.62 -2.79
N ALA A 38 -19.25 3.90 -1.62
CA ALA A 38 -18.56 4.64 -0.56
C ALA A 38 -17.31 3.91 -0.04
N VAL A 39 -17.37 2.57 0.08
CA VAL A 39 -16.22 1.75 0.46
C VAL A 39 -15.13 1.82 -0.61
N PHE A 40 -15.47 1.61 -1.88
CA PHE A 40 -14.51 1.65 -2.99
C PHE A 40 -13.89 3.04 -3.16
N MET A 41 -14.66 4.12 -3.08
CA MET A 41 -14.12 5.48 -3.12
C MET A 41 -13.11 5.73 -1.99
N ALA A 42 -13.43 5.27 -0.77
CA ALA A 42 -12.51 5.41 0.35
C ALA A 42 -11.23 4.60 0.18
N CYS A 43 -11.33 3.39 -0.38
CA CYS A 43 -10.17 2.59 -0.75
C CYS A 43 -9.35 3.24 -1.87
N GLU A 44 -9.98 3.83 -2.88
CA GLU A 44 -9.28 4.55 -3.95
C GLU A 44 -8.46 5.71 -3.38
N ILE A 45 -9.05 6.51 -2.48
CA ILE A 45 -8.37 7.62 -1.81
C ILE A 45 -7.20 7.11 -0.96
N ALA A 46 -7.40 6.03 -0.20
CA ALA A 46 -6.35 5.44 0.62
C ALA A 46 -5.18 4.93 -0.24
N TYR A 47 -5.45 4.22 -1.34
CA TYR A 47 -4.41 3.71 -2.23
C TYR A 47 -3.70 4.81 -3.03
N LYS A 48 -4.38 5.90 -3.41
CA LYS A 48 -3.71 7.09 -3.94
C LYS A 48 -2.71 7.67 -2.93
N ALA A 49 -3.06 7.69 -1.64
CA ALA A 49 -2.14 8.12 -0.59
C ALA A 49 -0.95 7.15 -0.43
N VAL A 50 -1.15 5.84 -0.52
CA VAL A 50 -0.07 4.84 -0.56
C VAL A 50 0.90 5.14 -1.72
N VAL A 51 0.38 5.25 -2.93
CA VAL A 51 1.16 5.53 -4.15
C VAL A 51 1.95 6.83 -4.03
N SER A 52 1.39 7.88 -3.40
CA SER A 52 2.12 9.14 -3.20
C SER A 52 3.29 9.05 -2.22
N ARG A 53 3.31 8.05 -1.32
CA ARG A 53 4.28 7.95 -0.21
C ARG A 53 5.44 7.04 -0.51
N LEU A 54 5.21 5.97 -1.27
CA LEU A 54 6.22 4.97 -1.60
C LEU A 54 7.42 5.53 -2.39
N PRO A 55 7.29 6.54 -3.29
CA PRO A 55 8.45 7.18 -3.91
C PRO A 55 9.41 7.84 -2.91
N SER A 56 8.87 8.44 -1.84
CA SER A 56 9.70 9.01 -0.77
C SER A 56 10.40 7.93 0.05
N ALA A 57 9.77 6.76 0.20
CA ALA A 57 10.40 5.59 0.80
C ALA A 57 11.56 5.09 -0.09
N ASP A 58 11.33 4.91 -1.40
CA ASP A 58 12.35 4.51 -2.37
C ASP A 58 13.56 5.45 -2.38
N GLN A 59 13.35 6.76 -2.27
CA GLN A 59 14.44 7.75 -2.22
C GLN A 59 15.25 7.72 -0.93
N SER A 60 14.65 7.24 0.17
CA SER A 60 15.32 7.16 1.48
C SER A 60 16.32 6.01 1.52
N MET A 61 16.05 4.92 0.79
CA MET A 61 16.89 3.72 0.75
C MET A 61 18.32 3.96 0.22
N PRO A 62 18.56 4.57 -0.96
CA PRO A 62 19.91 4.83 -1.46
C PRO A 62 20.64 5.91 -0.65
N ARG A 63 19.92 6.74 0.11
CA ARG A 63 20.50 7.76 1.01
C ARG A 63 20.89 7.19 2.37
N GLY A 64 20.54 5.95 2.67
CA GLY A 64 20.72 5.34 4.00
C GLY A 64 19.84 5.95 5.09
N ASP A 65 18.80 6.72 4.72
CA ASP A 65 17.86 7.31 5.68
C ASP A 65 16.76 6.30 6.04
N TYR A 66 17.15 5.28 6.79
CA TYR A 66 16.26 4.19 7.15
C TYR A 66 15.18 4.61 8.17
N VAL A 67 15.37 5.72 8.89
CA VAL A 67 14.34 6.32 9.77
C VAL A 67 13.22 6.90 8.93
N ALA A 68 13.54 7.71 7.91
CA ALA A 68 12.54 8.24 6.98
C ALA A 68 11.87 7.12 6.19
N LEU A 69 12.63 6.12 5.71
CA LEU A 69 12.10 4.93 5.04
C LEU A 69 11.00 4.25 5.87
N LYS A 70 11.31 3.94 7.13
CA LYS A 70 10.38 3.31 8.08
C LYS A 70 9.14 4.19 8.34
N ALA A 71 9.32 5.51 8.48
CA ALA A 71 8.21 6.43 8.69
C ALA A 71 7.25 6.45 7.50
N GLN A 72 7.77 6.54 6.27
CA GLN A 72 6.93 6.52 5.05
C GLN A 72 6.21 5.18 4.89
N GLN A 73 6.89 4.06 5.15
CA GLN A 73 6.29 2.72 5.11
C GLN A 73 5.18 2.56 6.16
N ASN A 74 5.39 3.01 7.39
CA ASN A 74 4.35 2.97 8.43
C ASN A 74 3.14 3.83 8.07
N GLN A 75 3.36 4.98 7.43
CA GLN A 75 2.28 5.83 6.95
C GLN A 75 1.49 5.17 5.82
N ALA A 76 2.18 4.55 4.85
CA ALA A 76 1.55 3.74 3.80
C ALA A 76 0.69 2.61 4.41
N LEU A 77 1.20 1.91 5.42
CA LEU A 77 0.47 0.85 6.12
C LEU A 77 -0.81 1.38 6.78
N CYS A 78 -0.78 2.58 7.36
CA CYS A 78 -1.96 3.21 7.94
C CYS A 78 -3.05 3.46 6.89
N TYR A 79 -2.69 3.86 5.68
CA TYR A 79 -3.65 4.02 4.59
C TYR A 79 -4.24 2.69 4.13
N VAL A 80 -3.43 1.64 3.97
CA VAL A 80 -3.93 0.29 3.64
C VAL A 80 -4.93 -0.20 4.70
N LYS A 81 -4.65 0.05 5.99
CA LYS A 81 -5.57 -0.28 7.10
C LYS A 81 -6.93 0.43 7.01
N VAL A 82 -6.99 1.65 6.46
CA VAL A 82 -8.27 2.35 6.22
C VAL A 82 -9.13 1.56 5.25
N CYS A 83 -8.54 1.09 4.15
CA CYS A 83 -9.26 0.26 3.19
C CYS A 83 -9.67 -1.08 3.82
N ILE A 84 -8.76 -1.78 4.51
CA ILE A 84 -9.03 -3.06 5.20
C ILE A 84 -10.25 -2.96 6.13
N ARG A 85 -10.28 -1.95 7.00
CA ARG A 85 -11.37 -1.75 7.98
C ARG A 85 -12.73 -1.58 7.28
N ARG A 86 -12.74 -0.99 6.08
CA ARG A 86 -13.95 -0.75 5.30
C ARG A 86 -14.33 -1.95 4.41
N THR A 87 -13.36 -2.72 3.95
CA THR A 87 -13.58 -3.93 3.12
C THR A 87 -13.92 -5.17 3.94
N ASN A 88 -13.60 -5.21 5.24
CA ASN A 88 -13.85 -6.36 6.13
C ASN A 88 -15.35 -6.74 6.23
N PHE A 89 -16.25 -5.89 5.75
CA PHE A 89 -17.69 -6.06 5.90
C PHE A 89 -18.41 -6.69 4.68
N PHE A 90 -17.81 -6.71 3.48
CA PHE A 90 -18.52 -7.15 2.27
C PHE A 90 -17.62 -7.85 1.24
N ARG A 91 -17.73 -9.18 1.19
CA ARG A 91 -17.34 -10.09 0.07
C ARG A 91 -15.83 -10.24 -0.22
N ARG A 92 -15.48 -11.41 -0.78
CA ARG A 92 -14.21 -11.65 -1.52
C ARG A 92 -14.16 -10.68 -2.70
N THR A 93 -13.78 -9.44 -2.44
CA THR A 93 -13.43 -8.48 -3.47
C THR A 93 -11.94 -8.63 -3.77
N PRO A 94 -11.48 -8.38 -5.02
CA PRO A 94 -10.07 -8.45 -5.38
C PRO A 94 -9.17 -7.61 -4.45
N VAL A 95 -9.75 -6.54 -3.87
CA VAL A 95 -9.10 -5.61 -2.94
C VAL A 95 -8.60 -6.29 -1.66
N VAL A 96 -9.25 -7.37 -1.20
CA VAL A 96 -8.82 -8.09 0.02
C VAL A 96 -7.46 -8.76 -0.17
N GLY A 97 -7.23 -9.34 -1.36
CA GLY A 97 -5.95 -9.97 -1.68
C GLY A 97 -4.81 -8.94 -1.76
N VAL A 98 -5.05 -7.82 -2.44
CA VAL A 98 -4.07 -6.73 -2.52
C VAL A 98 -3.78 -6.14 -1.14
N ASN A 99 -4.82 -5.86 -0.33
CA ASN A 99 -4.66 -5.36 1.03
C ASN A 99 -3.74 -6.25 1.88
N TYR A 100 -3.86 -7.57 1.73
CA TYR A 100 -3.00 -8.54 2.41
C TYR A 100 -1.55 -8.46 1.92
N TRP A 101 -1.34 -8.48 0.60
CA TRP A 101 -0.01 -8.39 -0.01
C TRP A 101 0.71 -7.06 0.31
N GLU A 102 0.03 -5.94 0.22
CA GLU A 102 0.57 -4.63 0.59
C GLU A 102 0.96 -4.58 2.07
N THR A 103 0.09 -5.11 2.93
CA THR A 103 0.39 -5.20 4.36
C THR A 103 1.65 -6.03 4.61
N LEU A 104 1.81 -7.14 3.89
CA LEU A 104 2.96 -8.03 4.03
C LEU A 104 4.25 -7.36 3.51
N ALA A 105 4.21 -6.79 2.30
CA ALA A 105 5.35 -6.11 1.68
C ALA A 105 5.85 -4.96 2.55
N ILE A 106 4.96 -4.05 2.97
CA ILE A 106 5.29 -2.90 3.82
C ILE A 106 5.86 -3.34 5.17
N LYS A 107 5.36 -4.45 5.75
CA LYS A 107 5.91 -5.00 7.01
C LYS A 107 7.32 -5.56 6.82
N ILE A 108 7.55 -6.35 5.77
CA ILE A 108 8.87 -6.94 5.50
C ILE A 108 9.90 -5.83 5.28
N THR A 109 9.56 -4.81 4.50
CA THR A 109 10.46 -3.68 4.25
C THR A 109 10.73 -2.87 5.52
N SER A 110 9.74 -2.71 6.40
CA SER A 110 9.90 -2.00 7.67
C SER A 110 10.80 -2.76 8.65
N ILE A 111 10.69 -4.09 8.69
CA ILE A 111 11.61 -4.96 9.46
C ILE A 111 13.02 -4.90 8.88
N ALA A 112 13.17 -4.97 7.55
CA ALA A 112 14.47 -4.84 6.89
C ALA A 112 15.11 -3.47 7.20
N ALA A 113 14.34 -2.39 7.19
CA ALA A 113 14.80 -1.07 7.58
C ALA A 113 15.25 -1.01 9.05
N GLN A 114 14.54 -1.66 9.98
CA GLN A 114 14.95 -1.78 11.39
C GLN A 114 16.25 -2.56 11.57
N ILE A 115 16.50 -3.61 10.78
CA ILE A 115 17.76 -4.37 10.85
C ILE A 115 18.92 -3.51 10.35
N LEU A 116 18.70 -2.70 9.31
CA LEU A 116 19.73 -1.87 8.68
C LEU A 116 20.01 -0.56 9.45
N ALA A 117 19.04 -0.05 10.18
CA ALA A 117 19.22 1.02 11.16
C ALA A 117 18.54 0.63 12.48
N PRO A 118 19.23 -0.18 13.30
CA PRO A 118 18.77 -0.50 14.63
C PRO A 118 18.96 0.74 15.51
N SER A 119 17.93 1.58 15.55
CA SER A 119 17.77 2.55 16.64
C SER A 119 17.38 1.81 17.91
#